data_AF-A0A0G4L360-F1
#
_entry.id   AF-A0A0G4L360-F1
#
_cell.length_a   1.000
_cell.length_b   1.000
_cell.length_c   1.000
_cell.angle_alpha   90.00
_cell.angle_beta   90.00
_cell.angle_gamma   90.00
#
_symmetry.space_group_name_H-M   'P 1'
#
loop_
_entity.id
_entity.type
_entity.pdbx_description
1 polymer ?
#
loop_
_entity_poly.entity_id
_entity_poly.type
_entity_poly.pdbx_seq_one_letter_code
_entity_poly.pdbx_strand_id
1 'polypeptide(L)' 'MDGIDVDWEYPNTPALNKQCVILLQELRQALDEYSAKHANGYHFLLTFAAPAGPQNYGAFDFAAMDKSLDYWSLMAYDFA' A
#
# COMPACT_ATOMS: atom_id res chain seq x y z
N MET A 1 -9.99 13.95 5.65
CA MET A 1 -9.26 12.66 5.67
C MET A 1 -7.82 12.98 5.33
N ASP A 2 -6.87 12.37 6.04
CA ASP A 2 -5.44 12.69 5.96
C ASP A 2 -4.64 11.69 5.11
N GLY A 3 -5.31 10.71 4.53
CA GLY A 3 -4.70 9.66 3.72
C GLY A 3 -5.68 8.54 3.33
N ILE A 4 -5.12 7.48 2.75
CA ILE A 4 -5.81 6.25 2.33
C ILE A 4 -5.03 5.05 2.89
N ASP A 5 -5.75 4.09 3.46
CA ASP A 5 -5.23 2.78 3.84
C ASP A 5 -5.77 1.72 2.87
N VAL A 6 -4.88 0.93 2.29
CA VAL A 6 -5.23 -0.12 1.32
C VAL A 6 -5.24 -1.47 2.01
N ASP A 7 -6.41 -2.09 2.03
CA ASP A 7 -6.63 -3.41 2.62
C ASP A 7 -7.01 -4.42 1.52
N TRP A 8 -6.00 -4.99 0.86
CA TRP A 8 -6.18 -6.05 -0.12
C TRP A 8 -5.69 -7.37 0.46
N GLU A 9 -6.64 -8.25 0.78
CA GLU A 9 -6.41 -9.58 1.33
C GLU A 9 -6.63 -10.72 0.30
N TYR A 10 -5.65 -11.22 -0.46
CA TYR A 10 -4.25 -10.81 -0.56
C TYR A 10 -3.79 -10.84 -2.03
N PRO A 11 -2.92 -9.92 -2.49
CA PRO A 11 -2.27 -10.00 -3.79
C PRO A 11 -1.13 -11.03 -3.78
N ASN A 12 -1.44 -12.27 -3.45
CA ASN A 12 -0.50 -13.35 -3.10
C ASN A 12 0.04 -14.16 -4.31
N THR A 13 -0.08 -13.62 -5.52
CA THR A 13 0.58 -14.18 -6.71
C THR A 13 1.46 -13.11 -7.36
N PRO A 14 2.53 -13.46 -8.09
CA PRO A 14 3.39 -12.46 -8.74
C PRO A 14 2.61 -11.50 -9.66
N ALA A 15 1.57 -12.00 -10.34
CA ALA A 15 0.73 -11.18 -11.20
C ALA A 15 -0.13 -10.19 -10.40
N LEU A 16 -0.76 -10.65 -9.31
CA LEU A 16 -1.56 -9.79 -8.43
C LEU A 16 -0.68 -8.79 -7.68
N ASN A 17 0.49 -9.21 -7.19
CA ASN A 17 1.40 -8.28 -6.52
C ASN A 17 1.91 -7.19 -7.47
N LYS A 18 2.22 -7.54 -8.73
CA LYS A 18 2.56 -6.53 -9.75
C LYS A 18 1.43 -5.50 -9.94
N GLN A 19 0.17 -5.94 -9.97
CA GLN A 19 -0.97 -5.03 -10.05
C GLN A 19 -1.12 -4.18 -8.79
N CYS A 20 -0.87 -4.75 -7.62
CA CYS A 20 -0.88 -4.03 -6.36
C CYS A 20 0.22 -2.94 -6.32
N VAL A 21 1.44 -3.24 -6.79
CA VAL A 21 2.51 -2.24 -6.92
C VAL A 21 2.09 -1.09 -7.84
N ILE A 22 1.48 -1.38 -8.99
CA ILE A 22 0.99 -0.36 -9.93
C ILE A 22 -0.10 0.50 -9.26
N LEU A 23 -1.06 -0.14 -8.57
CA LEU A 23 -2.11 0.56 -7.82
C LEU A 23 -1.53 1.53 -6.80
N LEU A 24 -0.55 1.09 -6.00
CA LEU A 24 0.08 1.94 -4.98
C LEU A 24 0.83 3.12 -5.61
N GLN A 25 1.48 2.90 -6.75
CA GLN A 25 2.15 3.97 -7.50
C GLN A 25 1.15 5.01 -8.02
N GLU A 26 0.05 4.57 -8.64
CA GLU A 26 -0.99 5.46 -9.14
C GLU A 26 -1.68 6.23 -8.02
N LEU A 27 -1.94 5.59 -6.87
CA LEU A 27 -2.50 6.25 -5.69
C LEU A 27 -1.55 7.31 -5.13
N ARG A 28 -0.26 6.99 -4.98
CA ARG A 28 0.75 7.93 -4.51
C ARG A 28 0.83 9.16 -5.42
N GLN A 29 0.90 8.94 -6.73
CA GLN A 29 0.90 10.02 -7.71
C GLN A 29 -0.35 10.90 -7.60
N ALA A 30 -1.53 10.29 -7.52
CA ALA A 30 -2.79 11.03 -7.42
C ALA A 30 -2.87 11.88 -6.13
N LEU A 31 -2.42 11.33 -4.99
CA LEU A 31 -2.35 12.05 -3.72
C LEU A 31 -1.39 13.25 -3.79
N ASP A 32 -0.23 13.07 -4.40
CA ASP A 32 0.78 14.13 -4.54
C ASP A 32 0.31 15.24 -5.48
N GLU A 33 -0.31 14.87 -6.61
CA GLU A 33 -0.91 15.83 -7.54
C GLU A 33 -2.06 16.62 -6.92
N TYR A 34 -2.92 15.95 -6.15
CA TYR A 34 -4.01 16.61 -5.43
C TYR A 34 -3.45 17.58 -4.39
N SER A 35 -2.46 17.14 -3.62
CA SER A 35 -1.81 17.96 -2.61
C SER A 35 -1.19 19.25 -3.18
N ALA A 36 -0.47 19.13 -4.28
CA ALA A 36 0.14 20.26 -4.96
C ALA A 36 -0.91 21.30 -5.43
N LYS A 37 -2.08 20.84 -5.86
CA LYS A 37 -3.15 21.70 -6.39
C LYS A 37 -4.07 22.28 -5.31
N HIS A 38 -4.31 21.54 -4.23
CA HIS A 38 -5.44 21.79 -3.33
C HIS A 38 -5.10 21.81 -1.85
N ALA A 39 -3.92 21.33 -1.44
CA ALA A 39 -3.57 21.18 -0.03
C ALA A 39 -2.21 21.82 0.33
N ASN A 40 -1.71 22.75 -0.49
CA ASN A 40 -0.47 23.49 -0.25
C ASN A 40 0.74 22.56 0.01
N GLY A 41 0.82 21.43 -0.71
CA GLY A 41 1.90 20.47 -0.56
C GLY A 41 1.83 19.60 0.70
N TYR A 42 0.67 19.54 1.38
CA TYR A 42 0.44 18.60 2.48
C TYR A 42 0.68 17.14 2.05
N HIS A 43 1.47 16.39 2.79
CA HIS A 43 1.74 14.99 2.48
C HIS A 43 0.61 14.09 2.98
N PHE A 44 -0.30 13.68 2.09
CA PHE A 44 -1.33 12.70 2.43
C PHE A 44 -0.73 11.31 2.60
N LEU A 45 -1.17 10.59 3.62
CA LEU A 45 -0.67 9.25 3.92
C LEU A 45 -1.21 8.21 2.94
N LEU A 46 -0.37 7.26 2.55
CA LEU A 46 -0.76 6.04 1.86
C LEU A 46 -0.20 4.83 2.63
N THR A 47 -1.07 3.98 3.13
CA THR A 47 -0.70 2.84 3.99
C THR A 47 -1.29 1.54 3.47
N PHE A 48 -0.78 0.40 3.94
CA PHE A 48 -1.22 -0.91 3.51
C PHE A 48 -1.35 -1.87 4.71
N ALA A 49 -2.49 -2.57 4.80
CA ALA A 49 -2.71 -3.64 5.75
C ALA A 49 -1.97 -4.92 5.31
N ALA A 50 -0.84 -5.21 5.94
CA ALA A 50 0.03 -6.32 5.55
C ALA A 50 -0.35 -7.63 6.27
N PRO A 51 -0.45 -8.77 5.55
CA PRO A 51 -0.60 -10.06 6.21
C PRO A 51 0.64 -10.43 7.03
N ALA A 52 0.44 -11.10 8.17
CA ALA A 52 1.51 -11.73 8.93
C ALA A 52 1.77 -13.22 8.55
N GLY A 53 0.92 -13.82 7.70
CA GLY A 53 1.05 -15.21 7.24
C GLY A 53 2.01 -15.37 6.04
N PRO A 54 3.05 -16.23 6.10
CA PRO A 54 4.03 -16.41 5.02
C PRO A 54 3.44 -16.79 3.65
N GLN A 55 2.34 -17.54 3.66
CA GLN A 55 1.60 -17.94 2.46
C GLN A 55 0.96 -16.75 1.74
N ASN A 56 0.69 -15.65 2.45
CA ASN A 56 0.01 -14.49 1.91
C ASN A 56 0.98 -13.41 1.42
N TYR A 57 2.10 -13.19 2.12
CA TYR A 57 3.10 -12.22 1.69
C TYR A 57 4.23 -12.80 0.82
N GLY A 58 4.31 -14.12 0.62
CA GLY A 58 5.44 -14.76 -0.06
C GLY A 58 5.68 -14.29 -1.50
N ALA A 59 4.64 -13.75 -2.16
CA ALA A 59 4.74 -13.17 -3.51
C ALA A 59 4.93 -11.65 -3.53
N PHE A 60 5.06 -11.00 -2.37
CA PHE A 60 5.11 -9.55 -2.30
C PHE A 60 6.50 -9.02 -2.67
N ASP A 61 6.55 -8.10 -3.63
CA ASP A 61 7.71 -7.23 -3.85
C ASP A 61 7.64 -6.05 -2.87
N PHE A 62 8.03 -6.30 -1.63
CA PHE A 62 8.05 -5.29 -0.57
C PHE A 62 8.84 -4.04 -0.97
N ALA A 63 9.99 -4.21 -1.63
CA ALA A 63 10.84 -3.09 -2.02
C ALA A 63 10.19 -2.20 -3.09
N ALA A 64 9.38 -2.77 -3.99
CA ALA A 64 8.62 -1.99 -4.95
C ALA A 64 7.41 -1.30 -4.33
N MET A 65 6.71 -1.98 -3.40
CA MET A 65 5.55 -1.42 -2.69
C MET A 65 5.96 -0.27 -1.73
N ASP A 66 7.05 -0.44 -0.98
CA ASP A 66 7.54 0.49 0.04
C ASP A 66 7.88 1.88 -0.52
N LYS A 67 8.21 1.97 -1.82
CA LYS A 67 8.46 3.26 -2.50
C LYS A 67 7.24 4.18 -2.54
N SER A 68 6.04 3.63 -2.39
CA SER A 68 4.78 4.37 -2.44
C SER A 68 4.14 4.53 -1.07
N LEU A 69 4.50 3.69 -0.10
CA LEU A 69 3.85 3.63 1.21
C LEU A 69 4.56 4.50 2.24
N ASP A 70 3.80 5.03 3.19
CA ASP A 70 4.32 5.74 4.35
C ASP A 70 4.64 4.80 5.51
N TYR A 71 3.79 3.79 5.71
CA TYR A 71 4.05 2.68 6.63
C TYR A 71 3.13 1.49 6.33
N TRP A 72 3.49 0.36 6.95
CA TRP A 72 2.75 -0.90 6.88
C TRP A 72 2.00 -1.13 8.19
N SER A 73 0.72 -1.48 8.10
CA SER A 73 -0.10 -1.91 9.23
C SER A 73 -0.09 -3.44 9.27
N LEU A 74 0.80 -4.05 10.06
CA LEU A 74 0.92 -5.50 10.13
C LEU A 74 -0.27 -6.13 10.87
N MET A 75 -1.03 -6.97 10.18
CA MET A 75 -2.14 -7.74 10.73
C MET A 75 -1.63 -8.98 11.48
N ALA A 76 -0.96 -8.75 12.62
CA ALA A 76 -0.37 -9.79 13.47
C ALA A 76 -1.41 -10.41 14.44
N TYR A 77 -2.55 -10.81 13.89
CA TYR A 77 -3.68 -11.44 14.57
C TYR A 77 -4.32 -12.50 13.63
N ASP A 78 -5.34 -13.20 14.11
CA ASP A 78 -6.05 -14.28 13.37
C ASP A 78 -5.17 -15.45 12.91
N PHE A 79 -4.32 -15.95 13.82
CA PHE A 79 -3.43 -17.10 13.57
C PHE A 79 -4.05 -18.48 13.82
N ALA A 80 -5.30 -18.56 14.28
CA ALA A 80 -5.94 -19.78 14.81
C ALA A 80 -7.25 -20.13 14.12
#